data_AF-R7WP32-F1
#
_entry.id   AF-R7WP32-F1
#
_cell.length_a   1.000
_cell.length_b   1.000
_cell.length_c   1.000
_cell.angle_alpha   90.00
_cell.angle_beta   90.00
_cell.angle_gamma   90.00
#
_symmetry.space_group_name_H-M   'P 1'
#
loop_
_entity.id
_entity.type
_entity.pdbx_description
1 polymer ?
#
loop_
_entity_poly.entity_id
_entity_poly.type
_entity_poly.pdbx_seq_one_letter_code
_entity_poly.pdbx_strand_id
1 'polypeptide(L)'
;MSAIGAAAARRIAVAAQGLDGRSFGGVRTDASPKAVTRRTLASVVDRISVVQIDSVSAFVRAHYMPLFSRVGHYDRSLLDSAAWSHDSRRPRMLVEYWAHEAAFVRIEDWPLFAWRREEYRFGRWRGRREDAAQRAALMRDVLDVVTETGAASAAEIEAALGIAARENVGPWWDPSETKVACEALFASGALAVDRRVGFVRHYDLAERVVPAEVLARRVDEPDAIRALVERSARALGIATEPDLRDYFRLPAAVSRRAVAELVDAGVLAPVEVEGWDRPAYLHHDAKRPRIASGTALLSPFDPLVFFRPRAERIFGFRYRLEIYTPEAARVHGYYVCPFLMDGELVARVDLSSDRRSGVLHVKSAFAEPGRDPVAVAHALAERLGATARWLGLDAVRVAERGDLAADLAKAVAA
;
A
#
# COMPACT_ATOMS: atom_id res chain seq x y z
N MET A 1 12.72 -0.94 -31.20
CA MET A 1 12.26 -1.35 -29.85
C MET A 1 12.21 -2.87 -29.80
N SER A 2 12.61 -3.50 -28.70
CA SER A 2 12.52 -4.96 -28.57
C SER A 2 11.08 -5.37 -28.22
N ALA A 3 10.58 -6.47 -28.79
CA ALA A 3 9.27 -7.03 -28.46
C ALA A 3 9.35 -8.00 -27.26
N ILE A 4 8.35 -7.96 -26.39
CA ILE A 4 8.19 -8.84 -25.23
C ILE A 4 6.78 -9.47 -25.27
N GLY A 5 6.69 -10.80 -25.22
CA GLY A 5 5.39 -11.49 -25.17
C GLY A 5 4.65 -11.22 -23.85
N ALA A 6 3.32 -11.24 -23.88
CA ALA A 6 2.47 -10.86 -22.74
C ALA A 6 2.79 -11.67 -21.46
N ALA A 7 2.99 -12.99 -21.60
CA ALA A 7 3.36 -13.86 -20.48
C ALA A 7 4.73 -13.52 -19.87
N ALA A 8 5.69 -13.08 -20.70
CA ALA A 8 7.00 -12.65 -20.20
C ALA A 8 6.90 -11.31 -19.46
N ALA A 9 6.12 -10.35 -19.98
CA ALA A 9 5.84 -9.09 -19.30
C ALA A 9 5.20 -9.32 -17.91
N ARG A 10 4.25 -10.25 -17.81
CA ARG A 10 3.63 -10.64 -16.54
C ARG A 10 4.64 -11.18 -15.53
N ARG A 11 5.50 -12.12 -15.94
CA ARG A 11 6.53 -12.69 -15.06
C ARG A 11 7.55 -11.63 -14.61
N ILE A 12 7.91 -10.69 -15.48
CA ILE A 12 8.76 -9.55 -15.12
C ILE A 12 8.07 -8.71 -14.03
N ALA A 13 6.80 -8.36 -14.20
CA ALA A 13 6.05 -7.58 -13.22
C ALA A 13 5.94 -8.29 -11.85
N VAL A 14 5.63 -9.59 -11.84
CA VAL A 14 5.56 -10.41 -10.62
C VAL A 14 6.92 -10.47 -9.91
N ALA A 15 8.01 -10.65 -10.66
CA ALA A 15 9.36 -10.69 -10.10
C ALA A 15 9.84 -9.34 -9.58
N ALA A 16 9.49 -8.24 -10.27
CA ALA A 16 9.79 -6.88 -9.81
C ALA A 16 9.08 -6.54 -8.50
N GLN A 17 7.92 -7.14 -8.24
CA GLN A 17 7.21 -7.03 -6.96
C GLN A 17 7.71 -8.00 -5.88
N GLY A 18 8.64 -8.90 -6.21
CA GLY A 18 9.17 -9.90 -5.30
C GLY A 18 8.19 -11.03 -4.96
N LEU A 19 7.29 -11.35 -5.89
CA LEU A 19 6.25 -12.38 -5.75
C LEU A 19 6.53 -13.61 -6.64
N ASP A 20 7.78 -13.79 -7.08
CA ASP A 20 8.21 -14.88 -8.00
C ASP A 20 8.51 -16.22 -7.30
N GLY A 21 8.28 -16.30 -5.99
CA GLY A 21 8.56 -17.49 -5.17
C GLY A 21 10.03 -17.66 -4.77
N ARG A 22 10.93 -16.80 -5.26
CA ARG A 22 12.38 -16.87 -4.96
C ARG A 22 12.88 -15.66 -4.18
N SER A 23 12.25 -14.51 -4.39
CA SER A 23 12.62 -13.27 -3.72
C SER A 23 12.46 -13.39 -2.19
N PHE A 24 13.34 -12.71 -1.46
CA PHE A 24 13.35 -12.68 0.02
C PHE A 24 13.44 -14.05 0.72
N GLY A 25 13.91 -15.08 0.02
CA GLY A 25 13.95 -16.46 0.55
C GLY A 25 12.64 -17.23 0.38
N GLY A 26 11.70 -16.73 -0.43
CA GLY A 26 10.39 -17.34 -0.68
C GLY A 26 9.38 -17.07 0.44
N VAL A 27 8.10 -17.39 0.19
CA VAL A 27 7.05 -17.28 1.21
C VAL A 27 7.17 -18.45 2.18
N ARG A 28 7.47 -18.17 3.44
CA ARG A 28 7.70 -19.20 4.46
C ARG A 28 6.43 -19.41 5.29
N THR A 29 5.67 -20.46 4.98
CA THR A 29 4.38 -20.80 5.65
C THR A 29 4.56 -21.35 7.07
N ASP A 30 5.70 -21.99 7.33
CA ASP A 30 5.96 -22.71 8.59
C ASP A 30 7.15 -22.13 9.36
N ALA A 31 7.71 -21.00 8.89
CA ALA A 31 8.79 -20.34 9.60
C ALA A 31 8.27 -19.60 10.83
N SER A 32 9.10 -19.60 11.88
CA SER A 32 8.91 -18.74 13.05
C SER A 32 8.84 -17.26 12.61
N PRO A 33 7.95 -16.44 13.19
CA PRO A 33 7.89 -14.99 12.94
C PRO A 33 9.24 -14.28 13.10
N LYS A 34 10.09 -14.79 14.00
CA LYS A 34 11.43 -14.26 14.30
C LYS A 34 12.41 -14.39 13.12
N ALA A 35 12.09 -15.21 12.11
CA ALA A 35 12.91 -15.35 10.92
C ALA A 35 12.83 -14.12 10.00
N VAL A 36 11.74 -13.34 10.08
CA VAL A 36 11.59 -12.09 9.33
C VAL A 36 12.16 -10.95 10.17
N THR A 37 13.15 -10.25 9.62
CA THR A 37 13.92 -9.24 10.35
C THR A 37 13.66 -7.84 9.81
N ARG A 38 14.13 -6.81 10.54
CA ARG A 38 14.10 -5.41 10.09
C ARG A 38 14.83 -5.21 8.76
N ARG A 39 15.87 -6.02 8.47
CA ARG A 39 16.57 -6.05 7.17
C ARG A 39 15.68 -6.62 6.05
N THR A 40 14.92 -7.67 6.35
CA THR A 40 13.94 -8.24 5.40
C THR A 40 12.87 -7.20 5.07
N LEU A 41 12.31 -6.53 6.08
CA LEU A 41 11.38 -5.41 5.89
C LEU A 41 12.00 -4.31 5.03
N ALA A 42 13.22 -3.86 5.33
CA ALA A 42 13.93 -2.86 4.55
C ALA A 42 14.04 -3.27 3.07
N SER A 43 14.37 -4.54 2.81
CA SER A 43 14.52 -5.07 1.45
C SER A 43 13.19 -5.11 0.69
N VAL A 44 12.09 -5.44 1.39
CA VAL A 44 10.74 -5.44 0.81
C VAL A 44 10.31 -4.01 0.50
N VAL A 45 10.43 -3.08 1.45
CA VAL A 45 10.06 -1.68 1.25
C VAL A 45 10.93 -1.03 0.18
N ASP A 46 12.24 -1.32 0.13
CA ASP A 46 13.11 -0.86 -0.95
C ASP A 46 12.62 -1.36 -2.32
N ARG A 47 12.17 -2.61 -2.38
CA ARG A 47 11.66 -3.22 -3.63
C ARG A 47 10.37 -2.56 -4.10
N ILE A 48 9.40 -2.36 -3.21
CA ILE A 48 8.06 -1.89 -3.60
C ILE A 48 7.86 -0.39 -3.41
N SER A 49 8.77 0.31 -2.74
CA SER A 49 8.80 1.75 -2.46
C SER A 49 7.61 2.37 -1.70
N VAL A 50 6.41 1.77 -1.77
CA VAL A 50 5.16 2.29 -1.22
C VAL A 50 4.37 1.14 -0.59
N VAL A 51 3.86 1.37 0.63
CA VAL A 51 2.87 0.50 1.28
C VAL A 51 1.66 1.36 1.66
N GLN A 52 0.55 1.20 0.94
CA GLN A 52 -0.66 1.98 1.20
C GLN A 52 -1.26 1.63 2.57
N ILE A 53 -1.59 2.67 3.34
CA ILE A 53 -2.26 2.62 4.63
C ILE A 53 -3.76 2.77 4.37
N ASP A 54 -4.54 1.83 4.89
CA ASP A 54 -5.99 1.85 4.81
C ASP A 54 -6.62 1.48 6.16
N SER A 55 -7.81 2.04 6.43
CA SER A 55 -8.52 1.89 7.71
C SER A 55 -9.35 0.61 7.80
N VAL A 56 -9.66 -0.04 6.67
CA VAL A 56 -10.56 -1.18 6.63
C VAL A 56 -9.95 -2.34 7.41
N SER A 57 -10.72 -2.84 8.38
CA SER A 57 -10.27 -3.85 9.34
C SER A 57 -11.10 -5.14 9.29
N ALA A 58 -11.91 -5.35 8.25
CA ALA A 58 -12.77 -6.53 8.12
C ALA A 58 -11.95 -7.84 8.21
N PHE A 59 -10.77 -7.85 7.61
CA PHE A 59 -9.84 -8.98 7.60
C PHE A 59 -8.54 -8.65 8.35
N VAL A 60 -7.72 -7.78 7.79
CA VAL A 60 -6.56 -7.17 8.43
C VAL A 60 -6.33 -5.84 7.72
N ARG A 61 -5.80 -4.84 8.43
CA ARG A 61 -5.50 -3.56 7.79
C ARG A 61 -4.53 -3.77 6.62
N ALA A 62 -4.82 -3.11 5.51
CA ALA A 62 -4.19 -3.41 4.23
C ALA A 62 -2.66 -3.32 4.24
N HIS A 63 -2.08 -2.38 5.00
CA HIS A 63 -0.64 -2.14 5.04
C HIS A 63 0.19 -3.31 5.61
N TYR A 64 -0.42 -4.23 6.35
CA TYR A 64 0.29 -5.43 6.80
C TYR A 64 0.44 -6.49 5.71
N MET A 65 -0.49 -6.53 4.74
CA MET A 65 -0.53 -7.58 3.73
C MET A 65 0.66 -7.57 2.76
N PRO A 66 1.13 -6.43 2.20
CA PRO A 66 2.23 -6.45 1.26
C PRO A 66 3.50 -7.15 1.77
N LEU A 67 3.83 -7.02 3.06
CA LEU A 67 4.93 -7.77 3.64
C LEU A 67 4.58 -9.26 3.74
N PHE A 68 3.43 -9.61 4.32
CA PHE A 68 2.97 -11.00 4.43
C PHE A 68 2.93 -11.72 3.07
N SER A 69 2.40 -11.09 2.03
CA SER A 69 2.32 -11.64 0.66
C SER A 69 3.69 -11.99 0.08
N ARG A 70 4.77 -11.32 0.52
CA ARG A 70 6.13 -11.47 -0.01
C ARG A 70 7.01 -12.39 0.84
N VAL A 71 6.81 -12.42 2.16
CA VAL A 71 7.72 -13.13 3.08
C VAL A 71 7.02 -14.19 3.95
N GLY A 72 5.69 -14.22 3.96
CA GLY A 72 4.90 -15.10 4.81
C GLY A 72 4.81 -14.59 6.25
N HIS A 73 4.84 -15.51 7.20
CA HIS A 73 4.59 -15.23 8.61
C HIS A 73 5.64 -14.26 9.20
N TYR A 74 5.20 -13.12 9.73
CA TYR A 74 6.05 -12.15 10.43
C TYR A 74 5.30 -11.47 11.59
N ASP A 75 6.04 -10.94 12.57
CA ASP A 75 5.44 -10.14 13.65
C ASP A 75 5.06 -8.75 13.12
N ARG A 76 3.77 -8.40 13.17
CA ARG A 76 3.24 -7.10 12.72
C ARG A 76 3.90 -5.91 13.42
N SER A 77 4.36 -6.07 14.67
CA SER A 77 5.10 -5.05 15.41
C SER A 77 6.40 -4.62 14.70
N LEU A 78 6.91 -5.44 13.79
CA LEU A 78 8.07 -5.11 12.96
C LEU A 78 7.78 -3.94 12.03
N LEU A 79 6.61 -3.90 11.40
CA LEU A 79 6.21 -2.79 10.53
C LEU A 79 5.91 -1.54 11.37
N ASP A 80 5.18 -1.70 12.47
CA ASP A 80 4.84 -0.60 13.38
C ASP A 80 6.10 0.04 13.96
N SER A 81 7.06 -0.74 14.45
CA SER A 81 8.31 -0.21 15.01
C SER A 81 9.29 0.33 13.95
N ALA A 82 9.09 0.03 12.66
CA ALA A 82 9.84 0.66 11.59
C ALA A 82 9.26 2.03 11.21
N ALA A 83 7.94 2.19 11.38
CA ALA A 83 7.24 3.42 11.11
C ALA A 83 7.20 4.37 12.30
N TRP A 84 6.97 3.88 13.52
CA TRP A 84 6.53 4.67 14.68
C TRP A 84 7.48 4.65 15.87
N SER A 85 8.60 3.93 15.77
CA SER A 85 9.61 3.89 16.85
C SER A 85 10.92 4.47 16.35
N HIS A 86 11.51 5.34 17.16
CA HIS A 86 12.79 5.97 16.88
C HIS A 86 13.62 6.08 18.16
N ASP A 87 14.79 5.45 18.17
CA ASP A 87 15.85 5.71 19.13
C ASP A 87 17.22 5.57 18.44
N SER A 88 18.31 5.92 19.13
CA SER A 88 19.66 5.89 18.56
C SER A 88 20.14 4.51 18.11
N ARG A 89 19.58 3.41 18.66
CA ARG A 89 19.89 2.03 18.26
C ARG A 89 18.95 1.52 17.17
N ARG A 90 17.75 2.07 17.07
CA ARG A 90 16.70 1.67 16.11
C ARG A 90 16.16 2.92 15.40
N PRO A 91 16.90 3.48 14.43
CA PRO A 91 16.43 4.65 13.69
C PRO A 91 15.14 4.36 12.94
N ARG A 92 14.26 5.37 12.84
CA ARG A 92 13.00 5.27 12.09
C ARG A 92 13.34 4.96 10.62
N MET A 93 12.62 4.04 10.02
CA MET A 93 12.86 3.62 8.63
C MET A 93 11.77 4.13 7.69
N LEU A 94 10.55 4.26 8.20
CA LEU A 94 9.38 4.60 7.42
C LEU A 94 8.75 5.88 7.96
N VAL A 95 8.19 6.65 7.04
CA VAL A 95 7.36 7.81 7.34
C VAL A 95 6.03 7.66 6.63
N GLU A 96 4.97 8.12 7.28
CA GLU A 96 3.67 8.22 6.64
C GLU A 96 3.57 9.54 5.86
N TYR A 97 3.18 9.46 4.59
CA TYR A 97 2.91 10.64 3.78
C TYR A 97 1.88 10.36 2.68
N TRP A 98 1.38 11.43 2.03
CA TRP A 98 0.55 11.36 0.82
C TRP A 98 1.40 11.03 -0.41
N ALA A 99 1.89 9.79 -0.51
CA ALA A 99 2.79 9.34 -1.57
C ALA A 99 2.07 8.75 -2.80
N HIS A 100 1.13 7.83 -2.59
CA HIS A 100 0.20 7.28 -3.60
C HIS A 100 -1.24 7.51 -3.14
N GLU A 101 -1.49 7.17 -1.88
CA GLU A 101 -2.52 7.71 -1.01
C GLU A 101 -1.84 7.95 0.35
N ALA A 102 -2.53 7.78 1.48
CA ALA A 102 -1.82 7.63 2.75
C ALA A 102 -0.96 6.37 2.65
N ALA A 103 0.35 6.49 2.78
CA ALA A 103 1.25 5.38 2.60
C ALA A 103 2.49 5.50 3.48
N PHE A 104 3.07 4.34 3.82
CA PHE A 104 4.44 4.25 4.26
C PHE A 104 5.37 4.35 3.07
N VAL A 105 6.36 5.23 3.20
CA VAL A 105 7.53 5.33 2.31
C VAL A 105 8.79 5.32 3.16
N ARG A 106 9.94 5.04 2.53
CA ARG A 106 11.24 5.15 3.20
C ARG A 106 11.46 6.57 3.69
N ILE A 107 11.99 6.73 4.89
CA ILE A 107 12.22 8.06 5.45
C ILE A 107 13.19 8.87 4.61
N GLU A 108 14.16 8.21 3.97
CA GLU A 108 15.16 8.82 3.07
C GLU A 108 14.55 9.39 1.78
N ASP A 109 13.31 9.00 1.46
CA ASP A 109 12.54 9.50 0.33
C ASP A 109 11.70 10.74 0.70
N TRP A 110 11.64 11.13 1.98
CA TRP A 110 10.94 12.34 2.43
C TRP A 110 11.28 13.60 1.61
N PRO A 111 12.54 13.89 1.24
CA PRO A 111 12.89 15.05 0.42
C PRO A 111 12.26 15.04 -0.98
N LEU A 112 11.97 13.86 -1.55
CA LEU A 112 11.39 13.73 -2.89
C LEU A 112 9.94 14.22 -2.97
N PHE A 113 9.31 14.44 -1.82
CA PHE A 113 7.96 14.97 -1.73
C PHE A 113 7.91 16.45 -1.38
N ALA A 114 9.04 17.16 -1.36
CA ALA A 114 9.11 18.59 -1.03
C ALA A 114 8.22 19.45 -1.95
N TRP A 115 8.24 19.18 -3.27
CA TRP A 115 7.39 19.87 -4.25
C TRP A 115 5.90 19.69 -3.94
N ARG A 116 5.50 18.50 -3.49
CA ARG A 116 4.10 18.19 -3.15
C ARG A 116 3.67 18.84 -1.85
N ARG A 117 4.57 18.87 -0.87
CA ARG A 117 4.35 19.61 0.39
C ARG A 117 4.11 21.10 0.13
N GLU A 118 4.90 21.70 -0.76
CA GLU A 118 4.68 23.09 -1.18
C GLU A 118 3.33 23.26 -1.91
N GLU A 119 2.97 22.34 -2.81
CA GLU A 119 1.64 22.34 -3.46
C GLU A 119 0.50 22.29 -2.43
N TYR A 120 0.71 21.56 -1.33
CA TYR A 120 -0.27 21.35 -0.26
C TYR A 120 -0.15 22.33 0.90
N ARG A 121 0.59 23.44 0.77
CA ARG A 121 0.76 24.45 1.84
C ARG A 121 -0.55 25.01 2.41
N PHE A 122 -1.64 24.96 1.63
CA PHE A 122 -2.99 25.37 2.04
C PHE A 122 -3.97 24.20 2.19
N GLY A 123 -3.47 22.98 2.28
CA GLY A 123 -4.24 21.74 2.32
C GLY A 123 -4.31 21.00 0.99
N ARG A 124 -4.36 19.67 1.06
CA ARG A 124 -4.50 18.76 -0.10
C ARG A 124 -5.81 18.97 -0.85
N TRP A 125 -6.89 19.30 -0.13
CA TRP A 125 -8.24 19.38 -0.67
C TRP A 125 -8.68 20.84 -0.82
N ARG A 126 -8.63 21.35 -2.06
CA ARG A 126 -8.90 22.76 -2.41
C ARG A 126 -10.36 23.23 -2.16
N GLY A 127 -11.24 22.36 -1.68
CA GLY A 127 -12.70 22.56 -1.60
C GLY A 127 -13.23 23.19 -0.31
N ARG A 128 -12.50 23.20 0.81
CA ARG A 128 -12.92 23.87 2.05
C ARG A 128 -12.35 25.29 2.13
N ARG A 129 -12.87 26.17 1.27
CA ARG A 129 -12.46 27.59 1.17
C ARG A 129 -13.29 28.52 2.04
N GLU A 130 -14.06 28.00 2.99
CA GLU A 130 -14.72 28.85 3.97
C GLU A 130 -13.64 29.34 4.96
N ASP A 131 -13.51 30.67 5.00
CA ASP A 131 -12.55 31.50 5.76
C ASP A 131 -11.10 31.01 5.86
N ALA A 132 -10.29 31.35 4.84
CA ALA A 132 -8.85 31.08 4.83
C ALA A 132 -8.09 31.73 6.00
N ALA A 133 -8.57 32.85 6.54
CA ALA A 133 -7.92 33.54 7.65
C ALA A 133 -8.18 32.80 8.97
N GLN A 134 -9.42 32.38 9.21
CA GLN A 134 -9.77 31.55 10.36
C GLN A 134 -9.01 30.22 10.36
N ARG A 135 -8.91 29.55 9.21
CA ARG A 135 -8.11 28.32 9.10
C ARG A 135 -6.64 28.57 9.36
N ALA A 136 -6.07 29.67 8.86
CA ALA A 136 -4.69 30.02 9.12
C ALA A 136 -4.43 30.33 10.60
N ALA A 137 -5.38 30.93 11.31
CA ALA A 137 -5.32 31.11 12.76
C ALA A 137 -5.31 29.77 13.49
N LEU A 138 -6.30 28.90 13.21
CA LEU A 138 -6.37 27.58 13.83
C LEU A 138 -5.12 26.73 13.54
N MET A 139 -4.54 26.81 12.33
CA MET A 139 -3.28 26.13 12.02
C MET A 139 -2.10 26.63 12.86
N ARG A 140 -2.06 27.91 13.23
CA ARG A 140 -1.05 28.42 14.18
C ARG A 140 -1.29 27.88 15.57
N ASP A 141 -2.53 27.96 16.06
CA ASP A 141 -2.89 27.45 17.39
C ASP A 141 -2.57 25.95 17.54
N VAL A 142 -2.82 25.16 16.49
CA VAL A 142 -2.43 23.73 16.43
C VAL A 142 -0.92 23.55 16.53
N LEU A 143 -0.13 24.35 15.81
CA LEU A 143 1.33 24.28 15.87
C LEU A 143 1.86 24.67 17.25
N ASP A 144 1.28 25.69 17.88
CA ASP A 144 1.66 26.15 19.22
C ASP A 144 1.42 25.02 20.24
N VAL A 145 0.23 24.40 20.23
CA VAL A 145 -0.10 23.26 21.10
C VAL A 145 0.88 22.10 20.90
N VAL A 146 1.16 21.69 19.66
CA VAL A 146 2.07 20.57 19.38
C VAL A 146 3.52 20.93 19.76
N THR A 147 3.92 22.18 19.60
CA THR A 147 5.25 22.66 20.01
C THR A 147 5.43 22.52 21.52
N GLU A 148 4.42 22.89 22.30
CA GLU A 148 4.44 22.85 23.77
C GLU A 148 4.24 21.44 24.34
N THR A 149 3.29 20.67 23.81
CA THR A 149 2.84 19.41 24.41
C THR A 149 3.46 18.16 23.76
N GLY A 150 4.08 18.32 22.58
CA GLY A 150 4.60 17.21 21.79
C GLY A 150 3.50 16.50 20.98
N ALA A 151 3.78 15.24 20.63
CA ALA A 151 2.92 14.46 19.74
C ALA A 151 1.49 14.24 20.28
N ALA A 152 0.49 14.83 19.61
CA ALA A 152 -0.91 14.83 20.04
C ALA A 152 -1.89 14.49 18.90
N SER A 153 -3.02 13.87 19.24
CA SER A 153 -4.15 13.65 18.33
C SER A 153 -5.00 14.92 18.17
N ALA A 154 -5.83 14.98 17.13
CA ALA A 154 -6.72 16.13 16.91
C ALA A 154 -7.67 16.38 18.11
N ALA A 155 -8.12 15.32 18.79
CA ALA A 155 -8.98 15.44 19.96
C ALA A 155 -8.23 15.97 21.20
N GLU A 156 -6.97 15.57 21.40
CA GLU A 156 -6.12 16.11 22.47
C GLU A 156 -5.79 17.59 22.22
N ILE A 157 -5.58 17.96 20.95
CA ILE A 157 -5.37 19.36 20.56
C ILE A 157 -6.64 20.19 20.80
N GLU A 158 -7.83 19.67 20.46
CA GLU A 158 -9.10 20.33 20.79
C GLU A 158 -9.25 20.58 22.29
N ALA A 159 -8.93 19.58 23.12
CA ALA A 159 -8.97 19.71 24.57
C ALA A 159 -7.99 20.77 25.08
N ALA A 160 -6.77 20.82 24.54
CA ALA A 160 -5.77 21.84 24.89
C ALA A 160 -6.18 23.26 24.48
N LEU A 161 -6.91 23.40 23.37
CA LEU A 161 -7.46 24.68 22.90
C LEU A 161 -8.77 25.08 23.59
N GLY A 162 -9.28 24.26 24.52
CA GLY A 162 -10.58 24.51 25.17
C GLY A 162 -11.78 24.39 24.22
N ILE A 163 -11.62 23.70 23.09
CA ILE A 163 -12.69 23.46 22.11
C ILE A 163 -13.56 22.32 22.65
N ALA A 164 -14.84 22.61 22.89
CA ALA A 164 -15.79 21.61 23.38
C ALA A 164 -15.94 20.44 22.40
N ALA A 165 -16.00 19.22 22.94
CA ALA A 165 -16.28 18.03 22.15
C ALA A 165 -17.63 18.17 21.44
N ARG A 166 -17.69 17.78 20.16
CA ARG A 166 -18.93 17.84 19.38
C ARG A 166 -19.95 16.83 19.93
N GLU A 167 -21.06 17.32 20.49
CA GLU A 167 -22.13 16.48 21.06
C GLU A 167 -22.91 15.70 19.98
N ASN A 168 -22.99 16.25 18.77
CA ASN A 168 -23.62 15.63 17.60
C ASN A 168 -22.57 15.44 16.51
N VAL A 169 -21.76 14.38 16.62
CA VAL A 169 -20.93 13.94 15.50
C VAL A 169 -21.91 13.55 14.40
N GLY A 170 -21.89 14.28 13.28
CA GLY A 170 -22.58 13.88 12.08
C GLY A 170 -22.09 12.50 11.62
N PRO A 171 -22.42 12.08 10.41
CA PRO A 171 -21.90 10.81 9.94
C PRO A 171 -20.35 10.80 9.99
N TRP A 172 -19.74 9.62 10.17
CA TRP A 172 -18.30 9.40 10.45
C TRP A 172 -17.30 10.04 9.45
N TRP A 173 -17.79 10.74 8.43
CA TRP A 173 -17.05 11.48 7.41
C TRP A 173 -17.01 13.01 7.59
N ASP A 174 -17.59 13.59 8.64
CA ASP A 174 -17.48 15.04 8.93
C ASP A 174 -16.36 15.35 9.94
N PRO A 175 -15.11 15.56 9.51
CA PRO A 175 -14.01 15.84 10.43
C PRO A 175 -14.20 17.21 11.11
N SER A 176 -13.76 17.35 12.35
CA SER A 176 -13.69 18.65 13.01
C SER A 176 -12.71 19.59 12.32
N GLU A 177 -12.89 20.90 12.47
CA GLU A 177 -11.99 21.92 11.91
C GLU A 177 -10.53 21.73 12.39
N THR A 178 -10.32 21.33 13.65
CA THR A 178 -8.99 20.98 14.17
C THR A 178 -8.39 19.81 13.42
N LYS A 179 -9.19 18.76 13.15
CA LYS A 179 -8.75 17.63 12.34
C LYS A 179 -8.41 18.07 10.91
N VAL A 180 -9.18 18.98 10.32
CA VAL A 180 -8.89 19.55 8.99
C VAL A 180 -7.57 20.33 9.00
N ALA A 181 -7.34 21.17 10.01
CA ALA A 181 -6.10 21.92 10.20
C ALA A 181 -4.89 20.99 10.36
N CYS A 182 -5.00 19.95 11.19
CA CYS A 182 -3.97 18.93 11.35
C CYS A 182 -3.65 18.21 10.03
N GLU A 183 -4.66 17.83 9.23
CA GLU A 183 -4.44 17.19 7.93
C GLU A 183 -3.79 18.14 6.91
N ALA A 184 -4.06 19.46 6.98
CA ALA A 184 -3.41 20.45 6.14
C ALA A 184 -1.94 20.67 6.53
N LEU A 185 -1.65 20.79 7.82
CA LEU A 185 -0.29 20.88 8.35
C LEU A 185 0.52 19.59 8.09
N PHE A 186 -0.12 18.43 8.16
CA PHE A 186 0.48 17.16 7.76
C PHE A 186 0.79 17.11 6.26
N ALA A 187 -0.16 17.52 5.40
CA ALA A 187 0.02 17.50 3.96
C ALA A 187 1.14 18.44 3.48
N SER A 188 1.26 19.61 4.11
CA SER A 188 2.34 20.58 3.90
C SER A 188 3.66 20.20 4.58
N GLY A 189 3.63 19.20 5.46
CA GLY A 189 4.78 18.71 6.24
C GLY A 189 5.32 19.68 7.27
N ALA A 190 4.50 20.61 7.77
CA ALA A 190 4.75 21.28 9.03
C ALA A 190 4.59 20.29 10.21
N LEU A 191 3.60 19.40 10.09
CA LEU A 191 3.43 18.25 10.98
C LEU A 191 3.80 16.95 10.25
N ALA A 192 4.22 15.95 11.02
CA ALA A 192 4.35 14.56 10.59
C ALA A 192 3.63 13.63 11.58
N VAL A 193 3.40 12.38 11.17
CA VAL A 193 2.81 11.37 12.07
C VAL A 193 3.92 10.75 12.90
N ASP A 194 3.96 11.07 14.19
CA ASP A 194 4.87 10.43 15.14
C ASP A 194 4.49 8.94 15.29
N ARG A 195 3.23 8.70 15.65
CA ARG A 195 2.67 7.36 15.87
C ARG A 195 1.18 7.31 15.56
N ARG A 196 0.64 6.09 15.57
CA ARG A 196 -0.80 5.84 15.58
C ARG A 196 -1.23 5.06 16.80
N VAL A 197 -2.32 5.48 17.44
CA VAL A 197 -3.00 4.75 18.52
C VAL A 197 -4.43 4.47 18.07
N GLY A 198 -4.85 3.20 18.02
CA GLY A 198 -6.20 2.86 17.55
C GLY A 198 -6.53 3.33 16.11
N PHE A 199 -5.50 3.57 15.27
CA PHE A 199 -5.58 4.24 13.95
C PHE A 199 -5.75 5.76 13.97
N VAL A 200 -5.81 6.39 15.14
CA VAL A 200 -5.75 7.85 15.27
C VAL A 200 -4.29 8.30 15.12
N ARG A 201 -4.06 9.24 14.19
CA ARG A 201 -2.75 9.90 14.05
C ARG A 201 -2.48 10.77 15.27
N HIS A 202 -1.29 10.62 15.83
CA HIS A 202 -0.70 11.62 16.72
C HIS A 202 0.32 12.39 15.89
N TYR A 203 0.10 13.70 15.79
CA TYR A 203 0.91 14.61 15.00
C TYR A 203 1.98 15.23 15.88
N ASP A 204 3.19 15.31 15.37
CA ASP A 204 4.27 16.09 15.96
C ASP A 204 4.90 16.98 14.88
N LEU A 205 5.74 17.92 15.28
CA LEU A 205 6.53 18.74 14.35
C LEU A 205 7.34 17.82 13.44
N ALA A 206 7.36 18.11 12.14
CA ALA A 206 8.09 17.27 11.19
C ALA A 206 9.58 17.12 11.53
N GLU A 207 10.20 18.14 12.11
CA GLU A 207 11.59 18.15 12.58
C GLU A 207 11.85 17.24 13.80
N ARG A 208 10.82 16.86 14.55
CA ARG A 208 10.92 15.89 15.66
C ARG A 208 10.74 14.45 15.19
N VAL A 209 10.14 14.25 14.02
CA VAL A 209 9.85 12.91 13.44
C VAL A 209 10.87 12.49 12.38
N VAL A 210 11.31 13.43 11.55
CA VAL A 210 12.23 13.20 10.43
C VAL A 210 13.65 13.58 10.85
N PRO A 211 14.66 12.69 10.71
CA PRO A 211 16.04 12.99 11.04
C PRO A 211 16.54 14.28 10.38
N ALA A 212 17.33 15.07 11.11
CA ALA A 212 17.78 16.40 10.67
C ALA A 212 18.53 16.35 9.33
N GLU A 213 19.34 15.33 9.10
CA GLU A 213 20.07 15.10 7.85
C GLU A 213 19.16 14.81 6.66
N VAL A 214 18.01 14.16 6.90
CA VAL A 214 16.99 13.91 5.87
C VAL A 214 16.19 15.19 5.64
N LEU A 215 15.83 15.92 6.70
CA LEU A 215 15.07 17.16 6.61
C LEU A 215 15.85 18.26 5.88
N ALA A 216 17.16 18.35 6.10
CA ALA A 216 18.04 19.35 5.49
C ALA A 216 18.29 19.10 3.98
N ARG A 217 18.05 17.87 3.49
CA ARG A 217 18.25 17.54 2.08
C ARG A 217 17.23 18.25 1.21
N ARG A 218 17.72 19.04 0.25
CA ARG A 218 16.90 19.67 -0.80
C ARG A 218 17.04 18.90 -2.10
N VAL A 219 15.91 18.64 -2.74
CA VAL A 219 15.84 18.00 -4.06
C VAL A 219 14.89 18.85 -4.89
N ASP A 220 15.37 19.35 -6.02
CA ASP A 220 14.55 20.15 -6.92
C ASP A 220 13.44 19.29 -7.53
N GLU A 221 12.30 19.92 -7.85
CA GLU A 221 11.12 19.21 -8.34
C GLU A 221 11.42 18.28 -9.53
N PRO A 222 12.14 18.71 -10.60
CA PRO A 222 12.43 17.83 -11.72
C PRO A 222 13.19 16.55 -11.31
N ASP A 223 14.20 16.69 -10.45
CA ASP A 223 14.98 15.56 -9.96
C ASP A 223 14.18 14.65 -9.03
N ALA A 224 13.33 15.24 -8.19
CA ALA A 224 12.43 14.50 -7.33
C ALA A 224 11.45 13.64 -8.14
N ILE A 225 10.81 14.24 -9.17
CA ILE A 225 9.90 13.54 -10.07
C ILE A 225 10.64 12.43 -10.83
N ARG A 226 11.83 12.70 -11.38
CA ARG A 226 12.65 11.71 -12.08
C ARG A 226 12.99 10.53 -11.18
N ALA A 227 13.42 10.80 -9.95
CA ALA A 227 13.75 9.77 -8.97
C ALA A 227 12.53 8.95 -8.50
N LEU A 228 11.33 9.56 -8.46
CA LEU A 228 10.09 8.85 -8.16
C LEU A 228 9.65 7.97 -9.33
N VAL A 229 9.74 8.45 -10.58
CA VAL A 229 9.44 7.65 -11.78
C VAL A 229 10.39 6.45 -11.90
N GLU A 230 11.68 6.62 -11.61
CA GLU A 230 12.64 5.51 -11.58
C GLU A 230 12.26 4.45 -10.53
N ARG A 231 11.89 4.88 -9.32
CA ARG A 231 11.40 3.97 -8.27
C ARG A 231 10.15 3.21 -8.71
N SER A 232 9.19 3.89 -9.36
CA SER A 232 8.02 3.25 -9.96
C SER A 232 8.45 2.18 -10.97
N ALA A 233 9.39 2.52 -11.86
CA ALA A 233 9.87 1.59 -12.89
C ALA A 233 10.58 0.37 -12.30
N ARG A 234 11.40 0.56 -11.28
CA ARG A 234 12.06 -0.54 -10.57
C ARG A 234 11.07 -1.46 -9.87
N ALA A 235 10.07 -0.91 -9.19
CA ALA A 235 9.04 -1.69 -8.49
C ALA A 235 8.09 -2.42 -9.46
N LEU A 236 7.80 -1.82 -10.61
CA LEU A 236 6.89 -2.39 -11.61
C LEU A 236 7.59 -3.31 -12.62
N GLY A 237 8.90 -3.16 -12.82
CA GLY A 237 9.74 -3.91 -13.74
C GLY A 237 9.52 -3.52 -15.20
N ILE A 238 8.29 -3.70 -15.68
CA ILE A 238 7.82 -3.33 -17.01
C ILE A 238 6.49 -2.57 -16.90
N ALA A 239 6.42 -1.37 -17.45
CA ALA A 239 5.28 -0.49 -17.23
C ALA A 239 5.06 0.50 -18.38
N THR A 240 3.81 0.89 -18.58
CA THR A 240 3.48 2.04 -19.43
C THR A 240 3.64 3.34 -18.62
N GLU A 241 3.74 4.49 -19.29
CA GLU A 241 3.83 5.78 -18.59
C GLU A 241 2.69 6.01 -17.57
N PRO A 242 1.41 5.71 -17.88
CA PRO A 242 0.34 5.82 -16.89
C PRO A 242 0.57 4.97 -15.64
N ASP A 243 1.18 3.79 -15.77
CA ASP A 243 1.50 2.94 -14.61
C ASP A 243 2.58 3.58 -13.74
N LEU A 244 3.64 4.10 -14.37
CA LEU A 244 4.76 4.76 -13.68
C LEU A 244 4.29 6.00 -12.92
N ARG A 245 3.43 6.78 -13.58
CA ARG A 245 2.82 7.99 -13.03
C ARG A 245 1.90 7.69 -11.86
N ASP A 246 1.04 6.68 -12.00
CA ASP A 246 0.03 6.33 -11.01
C ASP A 246 0.66 5.91 -9.67
N TYR A 247 1.79 5.21 -9.72
CA TYR A 247 2.48 4.65 -8.56
C TYR A 247 2.72 5.68 -7.43
N PHE A 248 3.00 6.93 -7.78
CA PHE A 248 3.14 8.04 -6.82
C PHE A 248 2.15 9.20 -7.08
N ARG A 249 1.08 8.99 -7.84
CA ARG A 249 0.09 10.02 -8.25
C ARG A 249 0.73 11.29 -8.83
N LEU A 250 1.66 11.11 -9.77
CA LEU A 250 2.39 12.23 -10.36
C LEU A 250 1.54 12.98 -11.40
N PRO A 251 1.74 14.30 -11.59
CA PRO A 251 1.13 15.02 -12.70
C PRO A 251 1.63 14.49 -14.05
N ALA A 252 0.73 14.40 -15.02
CA ALA A 252 1.01 13.72 -16.29
C ALA A 252 2.13 14.36 -17.12
N ALA A 253 2.21 15.69 -17.16
CA ALA A 253 3.22 16.39 -17.95
C ALA A 253 4.64 16.15 -17.43
N VAL A 254 4.85 16.27 -16.12
CA VAL A 254 6.18 16.09 -15.50
C VAL A 254 6.60 14.62 -15.50
N SER A 255 5.65 13.69 -15.35
CA SER A 255 5.90 12.24 -15.47
C SER A 255 6.41 11.86 -16.86
N ARG A 256 5.73 12.33 -17.93
CA ARG A 256 6.19 12.07 -19.32
C ARG A 256 7.59 12.59 -19.59
N ARG A 257 7.91 13.79 -19.09
CA ARG A 257 9.26 14.37 -19.22
C ARG A 257 10.30 13.49 -18.52
N ALA A 258 10.05 13.10 -17.27
CA ALA A 258 10.94 12.22 -16.51
C ALA A 258 11.13 10.85 -17.16
N VAL A 259 10.08 10.27 -17.77
CA VAL A 259 10.22 9.02 -18.54
C VAL A 259 11.16 9.20 -19.72
N ALA A 260 11.03 10.30 -20.48
CA ALA A 260 11.92 10.59 -21.60
C ALA A 260 13.38 10.76 -21.14
N GLU A 261 13.62 11.53 -20.08
CA GLU A 261 14.96 11.71 -19.48
C GLU A 261 15.57 10.38 -19.01
N LEU A 262 14.78 9.48 -18.41
CA LEU A 262 15.25 8.16 -17.99
C LEU A 262 15.50 7.21 -19.15
N VAL A 263 14.81 7.40 -20.29
CA VAL A 263 15.12 6.68 -21.54
C VAL A 263 16.43 7.17 -22.12
N ASP A 264 16.64 8.48 -22.21
CA ASP A 264 17.87 9.08 -22.70
C ASP A 264 19.09 8.68 -21.83
N ALA A 265 18.88 8.56 -20.52
CA ALA A 265 19.89 8.09 -19.58
C ALA A 265 20.12 6.56 -19.59
N GLY A 266 19.36 5.80 -20.39
CA GLY A 266 19.47 4.33 -20.47
C GLY A 266 18.96 3.57 -19.23
N VAL A 267 18.32 4.26 -18.28
CA VAL A 267 17.70 3.66 -17.09
C VAL A 267 16.42 2.90 -17.47
N LEU A 268 15.69 3.43 -18.46
CA LEU A 268 14.52 2.81 -19.07
C LEU A 268 14.78 2.44 -20.53
N ALA A 269 14.40 1.23 -20.92
CA ALA A 269 14.40 0.80 -22.31
C ALA A 269 12.96 0.79 -22.85
N PRO A 270 12.67 1.53 -23.95
CA PRO A 270 11.39 1.41 -24.65
C PRO A 270 11.22 0.02 -25.28
N VAL A 271 10.09 -0.63 -24.99
CA VAL A 271 9.76 -1.97 -25.45
C VAL A 271 8.31 -2.03 -25.92
N GLU A 272 8.05 -2.92 -26.88
CA GLU A 272 6.70 -3.29 -27.29
C GLU A 272 6.28 -4.53 -26.52
N VAL A 273 5.04 -4.53 -26.01
CA VAL A 273 4.48 -5.70 -25.32
C VAL A 273 3.28 -6.20 -26.10
N GLU A 274 3.28 -7.49 -26.41
CA GLU A 274 2.19 -8.14 -27.13
C GLU A 274 0.83 -7.88 -26.45
N GLY A 275 -0.13 -7.39 -27.24
CA GLY A 275 -1.48 -7.07 -26.78
C GLY A 275 -1.64 -5.73 -26.07
N TRP A 276 -0.58 -4.91 -25.95
CA TRP A 276 -0.67 -3.56 -25.39
C TRP A 276 -0.83 -2.54 -26.51
N ASP A 277 -1.62 -1.50 -26.26
CA ASP A 277 -1.99 -0.44 -27.22
C ASP A 277 -1.03 0.77 -27.19
N ARG A 278 0.04 0.70 -26.40
CA ARG A 278 0.94 1.82 -26.12
C ARG A 278 2.33 1.30 -25.72
N PRO A 279 3.39 2.11 -25.94
CA PRO A 279 4.75 1.71 -25.58
C PRO A 279 4.88 1.44 -24.08
N ALA A 280 5.71 0.46 -23.76
CA ALA A 280 6.12 0.15 -22.41
C ALA A 280 7.59 0.51 -22.20
N TYR A 281 7.97 0.57 -20.94
CA TYR A 281 9.30 0.89 -20.47
C TYR A 281 9.75 -0.21 -19.53
N LEU A 282 10.90 -0.80 -19.83
CA LEU A 282 11.55 -1.81 -19.01
C LEU A 282 12.68 -1.14 -18.24
N HIS A 283 12.68 -1.27 -16.91
CA HIS A 283 13.81 -0.82 -16.10
C HIS A 283 15.05 -1.68 -16.40
N HIS A 284 16.24 -1.09 -16.49
CA HIS A 284 17.46 -1.81 -16.86
C HIS A 284 17.78 -3.01 -15.94
N ASP A 285 17.51 -2.89 -14.64
CA ASP A 285 17.65 -3.99 -13.66
C ASP A 285 16.49 -5.00 -13.63
N ALA A 286 15.48 -4.87 -14.50
CA ALA A 286 14.32 -5.74 -14.47
C ALA A 286 14.70 -7.18 -14.82
N LYS A 287 14.50 -8.09 -13.86
CA LYS A 287 14.69 -9.53 -14.08
C LYS A 287 13.70 -10.05 -15.12
N ARG A 288 14.16 -10.94 -16.00
CA ARG A 288 13.35 -11.60 -17.04
C ARG A 288 13.24 -13.11 -16.78
N PRO A 289 12.54 -13.56 -15.73
CA PRO A 289 12.50 -14.97 -15.41
C PRO A 289 11.67 -15.78 -16.40
N ARG A 290 12.07 -17.04 -16.61
CA ARG A 290 11.32 -18.01 -17.42
C ARG A 290 10.07 -18.52 -16.71
N ILE A 291 10.10 -18.59 -15.37
CA ILE A 291 9.05 -19.11 -14.49
C ILE A 291 8.92 -18.16 -13.29
N ALA A 292 7.70 -17.95 -12.82
CA ALA A 292 7.40 -17.25 -11.58
C ALA A 292 6.47 -18.12 -10.73
N SER A 293 7.04 -19.00 -9.88
CA SER A 293 6.29 -20.06 -9.18
C SER A 293 5.81 -19.62 -7.78
N GLY A 294 5.49 -18.33 -7.62
CA GLY A 294 5.09 -17.77 -6.34
C GLY A 294 3.58 -17.87 -6.13
N THR A 295 3.18 -18.07 -4.87
CA THR A 295 1.76 -18.07 -4.45
C THR A 295 1.57 -17.06 -3.34
N ALA A 296 0.60 -16.15 -3.50
CA ALA A 296 0.35 -15.08 -2.55
C ALA A 296 -1.13 -14.69 -2.50
N LEU A 297 -1.62 -14.44 -1.28
CA LEU A 297 -2.86 -13.72 -1.08
C LEU A 297 -2.56 -12.23 -1.02
N LEU A 298 -3.24 -11.42 -1.82
CA LEU A 298 -2.98 -9.98 -1.95
C LEU A 298 -4.10 -9.17 -1.30
N SER A 299 -3.75 -8.04 -0.68
CA SER A 299 -4.78 -7.07 -0.35
C SER A 299 -5.27 -6.37 -1.62
N PRO A 300 -6.49 -5.80 -1.60
CA PRO A 300 -6.96 -4.94 -2.68
C PRO A 300 -6.04 -3.76 -3.01
N PHE A 301 -5.17 -3.39 -2.08
CA PHE A 301 -4.27 -2.24 -2.13
C PHE A 301 -2.80 -2.66 -2.32
N ASP A 302 -2.53 -3.93 -2.64
CA ASP A 302 -1.17 -4.37 -2.94
C ASP A 302 -0.65 -3.66 -4.21
N PRO A 303 0.63 -3.24 -4.26
CA PRO A 303 1.22 -2.60 -5.43
C PRO A 303 1.16 -3.37 -6.74
N LEU A 304 1.00 -4.70 -6.70
CA LEU A 304 0.76 -5.49 -7.91
C LEU A 304 -0.59 -5.15 -8.57
N VAL A 305 -1.61 -4.80 -7.78
CA VAL A 305 -3.01 -4.72 -8.26
C VAL A 305 -3.68 -3.38 -8.04
N PHE A 306 -3.14 -2.46 -7.22
CA PHE A 306 -3.84 -1.21 -6.86
C PHE A 306 -4.26 -0.38 -8.08
N PHE A 307 -3.50 -0.44 -9.17
CA PHE A 307 -3.81 0.29 -10.39
C PHE A 307 -4.59 -0.63 -11.33
N ARG A 308 -5.92 -0.51 -11.27
CA ARG A 308 -6.85 -1.45 -11.93
C ARG A 308 -6.63 -1.57 -13.44
N PRO A 309 -6.41 -0.49 -14.22
CA PRO A 309 -6.10 -0.61 -15.65
C PRO A 309 -4.84 -1.45 -15.92
N ARG A 310 -3.83 -1.37 -15.05
CA ARG A 310 -2.62 -2.21 -15.17
C ARG A 310 -2.90 -3.66 -14.80
N ALA A 311 -3.64 -3.91 -13.71
CA ALA A 311 -4.01 -5.25 -13.29
C ALA A 311 -4.78 -5.98 -14.40
N GLU A 312 -5.74 -5.30 -15.03
CA GLU A 312 -6.47 -5.82 -16.18
C GLU A 312 -5.53 -6.08 -17.38
N ARG A 313 -4.68 -5.12 -17.76
CA ARG A 313 -3.79 -5.28 -18.92
C ARG A 313 -2.75 -6.41 -18.75
N ILE A 314 -2.25 -6.64 -17.53
CA ILE A 314 -1.22 -7.66 -17.27
C ILE A 314 -1.82 -9.05 -17.03
N PHE A 315 -2.92 -9.11 -16.29
CA PHE A 315 -3.48 -10.37 -15.77
C PHE A 315 -4.84 -10.73 -16.36
N GLY A 316 -5.47 -9.85 -17.15
CA GLY A 316 -6.88 -10.00 -17.53
C GLY A 316 -7.84 -9.86 -16.34
N PHE A 317 -7.36 -9.33 -15.20
CA PHE A 317 -8.06 -9.35 -13.93
C PHE A 317 -8.83 -8.04 -13.71
N ARG A 318 -10.11 -8.04 -14.11
CA ARG A 318 -11.03 -6.92 -13.86
C ARG A 318 -11.46 -6.89 -12.40
N TYR A 319 -10.95 -5.92 -11.66
CA TYR A 319 -11.11 -5.88 -10.22
C TYR A 319 -11.68 -4.55 -9.73
N ARG A 320 -12.87 -4.63 -9.13
CA ARG A 320 -13.57 -3.49 -8.52
C ARG A 320 -13.70 -3.73 -7.02
N LEU A 321 -13.33 -2.71 -6.25
CA LEU A 321 -13.57 -2.66 -4.81
C LEU A 321 -15.06 -2.38 -4.55
N GLU A 322 -15.74 -3.30 -3.88
CA GLU A 322 -17.20 -3.24 -3.61
C GLU A 322 -17.53 -2.91 -2.15
N ILE A 323 -16.54 -2.45 -1.39
CA ILE A 323 -16.69 -2.00 0.01
C ILE A 323 -17.78 -0.93 0.17
N TYR A 324 -17.89 -0.01 -0.80
CA TYR A 324 -18.91 1.04 -0.79
C TYR A 324 -20.19 0.65 -1.53
N THR A 325 -20.23 -0.55 -2.11
CA THR A 325 -21.41 -1.07 -2.78
C THR A 325 -22.35 -1.69 -1.74
N PRO A 326 -23.67 -1.39 -1.78
CA PRO A 326 -24.65 -2.05 -0.93
C PRO A 326 -24.58 -3.56 -1.08
N GLU A 327 -24.79 -4.30 0.01
CA GLU A 327 -24.55 -5.76 0.06
C GLU A 327 -25.23 -6.53 -1.08
N ALA A 328 -26.51 -6.24 -1.36
CA ALA A 328 -27.28 -6.89 -2.41
C ALA A 328 -26.75 -6.64 -3.84
N ALA A 329 -25.94 -5.60 -4.05
CA ALA A 329 -25.36 -5.25 -5.35
C ALA A 329 -23.90 -5.68 -5.51
N ARG A 330 -23.31 -6.36 -4.51
CA ARG A 330 -21.93 -6.85 -4.58
C ARG A 330 -21.85 -8.11 -5.43
N VAL A 331 -20.96 -8.12 -6.41
CA VAL A 331 -20.71 -9.28 -7.27
C VAL A 331 -19.87 -10.31 -6.54
N HIS A 332 -18.75 -9.90 -5.94
CA HIS A 332 -17.80 -10.81 -5.31
C HIS A 332 -17.81 -10.71 -3.80
N GLY A 333 -17.99 -9.54 -3.19
CA GLY A 333 -17.99 -9.45 -1.73
C GLY A 333 -17.49 -8.14 -1.18
N TYR A 334 -17.34 -8.05 0.14
CA TYR A 334 -17.00 -6.79 0.80
C TYR A 334 -15.49 -6.46 0.72
N TYR A 335 -14.63 -7.39 1.14
CA TYR A 335 -13.17 -7.23 1.19
C TYR A 335 -12.49 -8.37 0.44
N VAL A 336 -12.63 -8.31 -0.88
CA VAL A 336 -12.19 -9.36 -1.81
C VAL A 336 -10.68 -9.29 -2.02
N CYS A 337 -9.95 -10.31 -1.62
CA CYS A 337 -8.50 -10.44 -1.81
C CYS A 337 -8.19 -11.22 -3.10
N PRO A 338 -7.38 -10.68 -4.04
CA PRO A 338 -6.87 -11.44 -5.18
C PRO A 338 -5.90 -12.54 -4.74
N PHE A 339 -5.96 -13.69 -5.38
CA PHE A 339 -5.06 -14.81 -5.15
C PHE A 339 -4.13 -15.01 -6.35
N LEU A 340 -2.83 -14.85 -6.11
CA LEU A 340 -1.76 -15.10 -7.07
C LEU A 340 -1.26 -16.54 -6.93
N MET A 341 -1.13 -17.25 -8.04
CA MET A 341 -0.52 -18.58 -8.14
C MET A 341 0.24 -18.67 -9.46
N ASP A 342 1.50 -19.09 -9.41
CA ASP A 342 2.38 -19.29 -10.57
C ASP A 342 2.44 -18.09 -11.53
N GLY A 343 2.44 -16.89 -10.94
CA GLY A 343 2.54 -15.62 -11.67
C GLY A 343 1.23 -15.17 -12.32
N GLU A 344 0.11 -15.82 -12.00
CA GLU A 344 -1.23 -15.51 -12.49
C GLU A 344 -2.17 -15.15 -11.33
N LEU A 345 -3.10 -14.22 -11.55
CA LEU A 345 -4.22 -14.03 -10.62
C LEU A 345 -5.30 -15.06 -10.98
N VAL A 346 -5.55 -16.01 -10.07
CA VAL A 346 -6.36 -17.21 -10.35
C VAL A 346 -7.62 -17.33 -9.52
N ALA A 347 -7.78 -16.52 -8.46
CA ALA A 347 -9.00 -16.50 -7.66
C ALA A 347 -9.25 -15.15 -6.96
N ARG A 348 -10.49 -15.00 -6.48
CA ARG A 348 -11.01 -13.88 -5.68
C ARG A 348 -11.60 -14.44 -4.39
N VAL A 349 -11.21 -13.91 -3.24
CA VAL A 349 -11.64 -14.47 -1.95
C VAL A 349 -12.08 -13.35 -1.01
N ASP A 350 -13.36 -13.31 -0.65
CA ASP A 350 -13.90 -12.34 0.32
C ASP A 350 -13.60 -12.80 1.74
N LEU A 351 -12.83 -12.00 2.48
CA LEU A 351 -12.28 -12.40 3.78
C LEU A 351 -12.74 -11.49 4.91
N SER A 352 -12.96 -12.11 6.07
CA SER A 352 -13.08 -11.39 7.34
C SER A 352 -12.48 -12.18 8.49
N SER A 353 -11.88 -11.51 9.46
CA SER A 353 -11.36 -12.14 10.68
C SER A 353 -12.30 -11.92 11.87
N ASP A 354 -12.63 -12.98 12.60
CA ASP A 354 -13.30 -12.89 13.89
C ASP A 354 -12.34 -13.36 14.99
N ARG A 355 -11.73 -12.38 15.68
CA ARG A 355 -10.80 -12.66 16.78
C ARG A 355 -11.49 -13.20 18.03
N ARG A 356 -12.79 -12.95 18.20
CA ARG A 356 -13.54 -13.43 19.37
C ARG A 356 -13.79 -14.93 19.25
N SER A 357 -14.11 -15.41 18.05
CA SER A 357 -14.30 -16.84 17.79
C SER A 357 -13.04 -17.56 17.32
N GLY A 358 -11.95 -16.84 17.06
CA GLY A 358 -10.69 -17.43 16.58
C GLY A 358 -10.76 -17.91 15.13
N VAL A 359 -11.61 -17.31 14.30
CA VAL A 359 -11.91 -17.83 12.94
C VAL A 359 -11.55 -16.81 11.84
N LEU A 360 -10.87 -17.30 10.80
CA LEU A 360 -10.79 -16.64 9.50
C LEU A 360 -11.95 -17.10 8.63
N HIS A 361 -12.87 -16.19 8.32
CA HIS A 361 -14.01 -16.49 7.45
C HIS A 361 -13.69 -16.19 5.99
N VAL A 362 -13.91 -17.18 5.13
CA VAL A 362 -14.08 -17.02 3.69
C VAL A 362 -15.57 -16.86 3.44
N LYS A 363 -16.00 -15.62 3.18
CA LYS A 363 -17.42 -15.28 2.93
C LYS A 363 -17.86 -15.66 1.53
N SER A 364 -16.93 -15.66 0.59
CA SER A 364 -17.11 -16.23 -0.74
C SER A 364 -15.77 -16.44 -1.44
N ALA A 365 -15.73 -17.37 -2.39
CA ALA A 365 -14.54 -17.69 -3.15
C ALA A 365 -14.90 -17.98 -4.62
N PHE A 366 -14.17 -17.36 -5.54
CA PHE A 366 -14.39 -17.50 -6.98
C PHE A 366 -13.08 -17.82 -7.69
N ALA A 367 -13.08 -18.79 -8.60
CA ALA A 367 -11.96 -19.06 -9.49
C ALA A 367 -12.02 -18.13 -10.72
N GLU A 368 -10.87 -17.73 -11.26
CA GLU A 368 -10.85 -17.05 -12.56
C GLU A 368 -11.12 -18.07 -13.69
N PRO A 369 -11.71 -17.63 -14.83
CA PRO A 369 -12.03 -18.52 -15.94
C PRO A 369 -10.81 -19.29 -16.47
N GLY A 370 -11.02 -20.56 -16.83
CA GLY A 370 -9.97 -21.41 -17.41
C GLY A 370 -8.93 -21.92 -16.41
N ARG A 371 -9.19 -21.82 -15.10
CA ARG A 371 -8.35 -22.37 -14.03
C ARG A 371 -8.92 -23.69 -13.52
N ASP A 372 -8.04 -24.58 -13.08
CA ASP A 372 -8.43 -25.81 -12.39
C ASP A 372 -8.88 -25.47 -10.95
N PRO A 373 -10.17 -25.58 -10.61
CA PRO A 373 -10.68 -25.19 -9.30
C PRO A 373 -10.09 -26.04 -8.17
N VAL A 374 -9.77 -27.31 -8.41
CA VAL A 374 -9.22 -28.20 -7.37
C VAL A 374 -7.79 -27.77 -7.02
N ALA A 375 -6.94 -27.59 -8.03
CA ALA A 375 -5.57 -27.12 -7.82
C ALA A 375 -5.54 -25.74 -7.14
N VAL A 376 -6.39 -24.81 -7.59
CA VAL A 376 -6.52 -23.48 -6.99
C VAL A 376 -7.01 -23.56 -5.54
N ALA A 377 -8.00 -24.40 -5.25
CA ALA A 377 -8.55 -24.60 -3.90
C ALA A 377 -7.48 -25.10 -2.92
N HIS A 378 -6.68 -26.10 -3.31
CA HIS A 378 -5.59 -26.62 -2.47
C HIS A 378 -4.53 -25.56 -2.17
N ALA A 379 -4.03 -24.87 -3.20
CA ALA A 379 -3.03 -23.82 -3.02
C ALA A 379 -3.57 -22.66 -2.18
N LEU A 380 -4.85 -22.31 -2.34
CA LEU A 380 -5.50 -21.27 -1.55
C LEU A 380 -5.70 -21.70 -0.10
N ALA A 381 -6.12 -22.95 0.16
CA ALA A 381 -6.30 -23.49 1.51
C ALA A 381 -5.01 -23.40 2.34
N GLU A 382 -3.86 -23.77 1.76
CA GLU A 382 -2.55 -23.62 2.43
C GLU A 382 -2.27 -22.16 2.82
N ARG A 383 -2.57 -21.22 1.93
CA ARG A 383 -2.33 -19.79 2.15
C ARG A 383 -3.30 -19.19 3.16
N LEU A 384 -4.55 -19.64 3.18
CA LEU A 384 -5.52 -19.27 4.21
C LEU A 384 -5.12 -19.83 5.58
N GLY A 385 -4.61 -21.07 5.64
CA GLY A 385 -4.07 -21.65 6.86
C GLY A 385 -2.88 -20.85 7.40
N ALA A 386 -1.92 -20.49 6.54
CA ALA A 386 -0.79 -19.63 6.93
C ALA A 386 -1.26 -18.23 7.38
N THR A 387 -2.29 -17.69 6.74
CA THR A 387 -2.91 -16.41 7.10
C THR A 387 -3.58 -16.47 8.47
N ALA A 388 -4.36 -17.52 8.74
CA ALA A 388 -5.01 -17.74 10.03
C ALA A 388 -3.96 -17.82 11.15
N ARG A 389 -2.91 -18.63 10.98
CA ARG A 389 -1.79 -18.74 11.92
C ARG A 389 -1.12 -17.39 12.17
N TRP A 390 -0.84 -16.62 11.11
CA TRP A 390 -0.24 -15.29 11.24
C TRP A 390 -1.11 -14.30 12.02
N LEU A 391 -2.42 -14.40 11.86
CA LEU A 391 -3.37 -13.55 12.58
C LEU A 391 -3.67 -14.03 14.01
N GLY A 392 -3.16 -15.20 14.40
CA GLY A 392 -3.47 -15.84 15.68
C GLY A 392 -4.90 -16.39 15.74
N LEU A 393 -5.38 -16.93 14.62
CA LEU A 393 -6.70 -17.55 14.48
C LEU A 393 -6.53 -19.07 14.39
N ASP A 394 -7.47 -19.80 14.98
CA ASP A 394 -7.41 -21.26 15.17
C ASP A 394 -7.99 -22.03 13.99
N ALA A 395 -8.91 -21.42 13.23
CA ALA A 395 -9.61 -22.12 12.15
C ALA A 395 -9.90 -21.22 10.94
N VAL A 396 -10.08 -21.87 9.79
CA VAL A 396 -10.63 -21.27 8.57
C VAL A 396 -12.03 -21.84 8.35
N ARG A 397 -13.02 -20.98 8.09
CA ARG A 397 -14.39 -21.41 7.75
C ARG A 397 -14.80 -20.86 6.40
N VAL A 398 -15.29 -21.74 5.53
CA VAL A 398 -15.69 -21.41 4.17
C VAL A 398 -17.21 -21.43 4.05
N ALA A 399 -17.79 -20.32 3.60
CA ALA A 399 -19.20 -20.23 3.24
C ALA A 399 -19.44 -20.77 1.83
N GLU A 400 -20.68 -21.13 1.51
CA GLU A 400 -21.05 -21.79 0.25
C GLU A 400 -21.07 -20.88 -1.00
N ARG A 401 -20.81 -19.57 -0.84
CA ARG A 401 -20.95 -18.59 -1.92
C ARG A 401 -19.73 -18.59 -2.85
N GLY A 402 -19.98 -18.79 -4.14
CA GLY A 402 -19.00 -18.70 -5.23
C GLY A 402 -18.57 -20.07 -5.75
N ASP A 403 -18.08 -20.12 -7.00
CA ASP A 403 -17.82 -21.37 -7.73
C ASP A 403 -16.62 -22.18 -7.21
N LEU A 404 -15.74 -21.56 -6.42
CA LEU A 404 -14.59 -22.20 -5.78
C LEU A 404 -14.89 -22.69 -4.36
N ALA A 405 -16.02 -22.26 -3.77
CA ALA A 405 -16.31 -22.45 -2.35
C ALA A 405 -16.34 -23.92 -1.92
N ALA A 406 -16.98 -24.80 -2.70
CA ALA A 406 -17.14 -26.20 -2.36
C ALA A 406 -15.80 -26.95 -2.33
N ASP A 407 -14.95 -26.75 -3.35
CA ASP A 407 -13.64 -27.39 -3.40
C ASP A 407 -12.68 -26.80 -2.36
N LEU A 408 -12.77 -25.49 -2.10
CA LEU A 408 -12.03 -24.84 -1.03
C LEU A 408 -12.41 -25.38 0.36
N ALA A 409 -13.70 -25.60 0.61
CA ALA A 409 -14.17 -26.16 1.88
C ALA A 409 -13.61 -27.57 2.11
N LYS A 410 -13.56 -28.41 1.07
CA LYS A 410 -12.92 -29.74 1.14
C LYS A 410 -11.42 -29.62 1.41
N ALA A 411 -10.73 -28.73 0.68
CA ALA A 411 -9.28 -28.54 0.82
C ALA A 411 -8.88 -27.97 2.19
N VAL A 412 -9.73 -27.18 2.84
CA VAL A 412 -9.52 -26.67 4.20
C VAL A 412 -9.76 -27.74 5.28
N ALA A 413 -10.62 -28.72 4.99
CA ALA A 413 -10.95 -29.81 5.92
C ALA A 413 -9.98 -30.99 5.85
N ALA A 414 -9.20 -31.10 4.78
CA ALA A 414 -8.12 -32.07 4.58
C ALA A 414 -6.85 -31.64 5.34
#